data_AF-A0A183TRD5-F1
#
_entry.id   AF-A0A183TRD5-F1
#
_cell.length_a   1.000
_cell.length_b   1.000
_cell.length_c   1.000
_cell.angle_alpha   90.00
_cell.angle_beta   90.00
_cell.angle_gamma   90.00
#
_symmetry.space_group_name_H-M   'P 1'
#
loop_
_entity.id
_entity.type
_entity.pdbx_description
1 polymer ?
#
loop_
_entity_poly.entity_id
_entity_poly.type
_entity_poly.pdbx_seq_one_letter_code
_entity_poly.pdbx_strand_id
1 'polypeptide(L)'
;MAAQFRKPAFETRINEHQLAVRRRDPLSLVLAHAMDCDHRFNWDATEVVDMANTKQAREFLEAWHSNTNSINRRVDLDSQYEGLRAWLTDLRPQPNHSR
;
A
#
# COMPACT_ATOMS: atom_id res chain seq x y z
N MET A 1 25.27 8.97 11.82
CA MET A 1 24.54 10.13 11.27
C MET A 1 23.14 9.68 10.89
N ALA A 2 22.12 10.07 11.66
CA ALA A 2 20.73 9.76 11.33
C ALA A 2 20.25 10.75 10.26
N ALA A 3 19.84 10.23 9.10
CA ALA A 3 19.25 11.05 8.06
C ALA A 3 17.93 11.64 8.57
N GLN A 4 17.83 12.96 8.53
CA GLN A 4 16.64 13.69 8.95
C GLN A 4 15.51 13.40 7.96
N PHE A 5 14.51 12.67 8.44
CA PHE A 5 13.40 12.15 7.66
C PHE A 5 12.56 13.30 7.07
N ARG A 6 12.47 13.35 5.74
CA ARG A 6 11.49 14.19 5.06
C ARG A 6 10.13 13.47 5.17
N LYS A 7 9.34 13.84 6.19
CA LYS A 7 7.94 13.40 6.40
C LYS A 7 6.86 13.85 5.37
N PRO A 8 7.03 14.85 4.47
CA PRO A 8 5.88 15.45 3.80
C PRO A 8 5.26 14.59 2.70
N ALA A 9 5.95 13.58 2.18
CA ALA A 9 5.44 12.82 1.02
C ALA A 9 4.22 11.94 1.37
N PHE A 10 4.26 11.19 2.48
CA PHE A 10 3.19 10.26 2.83
C PHE A 10 1.89 10.97 3.20
N GLU A 11 1.94 11.94 4.12
CA GLU A 11 0.77 12.72 4.52
C GLU A 11 0.14 13.45 3.32
N THR A 12 0.97 13.96 2.41
CA THR A 12 0.48 14.56 1.16
C THR A 12 -0.30 13.54 0.33
N ARG A 13 0.18 12.30 0.18
CA ARG A 13 -0.53 11.26 -0.59
C ARG A 13 -1.85 10.85 0.05
N ILE A 14 -1.91 10.73 1.37
CA ILE A 14 -3.16 10.47 2.08
C ILE A 14 -4.16 11.61 1.84
N ASN A 15 -3.71 12.86 1.96
CA ASN A 15 -4.56 14.03 1.71
C ASN A 15 -5.04 14.09 0.25
N GLU A 16 -4.19 13.77 -0.73
CA GLU A 16 -4.57 13.66 -2.15
C GLU A 16 -5.69 12.62 -2.34
N HIS A 17 -5.55 11.43 -1.76
CA HIS A 17 -6.56 10.37 -1.87
C HIS A 17 -7.87 10.74 -1.20
N GLN A 18 -7.82 11.31 0.01
CA GLN A 18 -9.02 11.83 0.69
C GLN A 18 -9.73 12.89 -0.15
N LEU A 19 -8.97 13.82 -0.73
CA LEU A 19 -9.53 14.89 -1.55
C LEU A 19 -10.17 14.35 -2.83
N ALA A 20 -9.52 13.38 -3.49
CA ALA A 20 -10.06 12.72 -4.68
C ALA A 20 -11.40 12.03 -4.40
N VAL A 21 -11.52 11.34 -3.25
CA VAL A 21 -12.79 10.73 -2.82
C VAL A 21 -13.84 11.80 -2.52
N ARG A 22 -13.50 12.86 -1.77
CA ARG A 22 -14.43 13.95 -1.43
C ARG A 22 -14.95 14.69 -2.65
N ARG A 23 -14.10 14.90 -3.66
CA ARG A 23 -14.46 15.55 -4.93
C ARG A 23 -15.15 14.63 -5.92
N ARG A 24 -15.23 13.33 -5.62
CA ARG A 24 -15.72 12.30 -6.55
C ARG A 24 -14.96 12.33 -7.88
N ASP A 25 -13.63 12.41 -7.80
CA ASP A 25 -12.76 12.39 -8.98
C ASP A 25 -12.87 11.04 -9.71
N PRO A 26 -13.39 11.01 -10.96
CA PRO A 26 -13.61 9.76 -11.70
C PRO A 26 -12.31 9.03 -12.07
N LEU A 27 -11.15 9.69 -11.98
CA LEU A 27 -9.85 9.06 -12.26
C LEU A 27 -9.23 8.38 -11.01
N SER A 28 -9.86 8.52 -9.85
CA SER A 28 -9.36 7.95 -8.60
C SER A 28 -9.72 6.47 -8.47
N LEU A 29 -8.72 5.58 -8.53
CA LEU A 29 -8.90 4.15 -8.24
C LEU A 29 -9.42 3.90 -6.82
N VAL A 30 -9.04 4.76 -5.87
CA VAL A 30 -9.54 4.73 -4.50
C VAL A 30 -11.04 4.98 -4.46
N LEU A 31 -11.53 5.97 -5.23
CA LEU A 31 -12.97 6.25 -5.33
C LEU A 31 -13.70 5.09 -6.00
N ALA A 32 -13.20 4.60 -7.14
CA ALA A 32 -13.79 3.49 -7.87
C ALA A 32 -13.96 2.29 -6.93
N HIS A 33 -12.90 1.90 -6.21
CA HIS A 33 -12.97 0.81 -5.24
C HIS A 33 -13.98 1.06 -4.11
N ALA A 34 -14.01 2.27 -3.54
CA ALA A 34 -14.97 2.60 -2.48
C ALA A 34 -16.42 2.44 -2.96
N MET A 35 -16.72 2.80 -4.21
CA MET A 35 -18.06 2.69 -4.80
C MET A 35 -18.40 1.25 -5.18
N ASP A 36 -17.48 0.55 -5.84
CA ASP A 36 -17.69 -0.81 -6.35
C ASP A 36 -17.84 -1.84 -5.22
N CYS A 37 -17.15 -1.61 -4.09
CA CYS A 37 -17.16 -2.52 -2.94
C CYS A 37 -17.96 -1.98 -1.74
N ASP A 38 -18.58 -0.80 -1.84
CA ASP A 38 -19.22 -0.10 -0.70
C ASP A 38 -18.30 0.02 0.53
N HIS A 39 -17.01 0.29 0.28
CA HIS A 39 -15.96 0.31 1.29
C HIS A 39 -15.64 1.74 1.77
N ARG A 40 -15.27 1.85 3.04
CA ARG A 40 -14.72 3.07 3.64
C ARG A 40 -13.29 2.83 4.07
N PHE A 41 -12.38 3.71 3.67
CA PHE A 41 -10.98 3.64 4.06
C PHE A 41 -10.77 4.20 5.47
N ASN A 42 -9.99 3.48 6.28
CA ASN A 42 -9.48 3.98 7.55
C ASN A 42 -8.16 4.73 7.31
N TRP A 43 -8.26 6.02 7.02
CA TRP A 43 -7.10 6.86 6.74
C TRP A 43 -6.15 6.99 7.93
N ASP A 44 -6.69 7.00 9.15
CA ASP A 44 -5.92 7.21 10.38
C ASP A 44 -5.03 6.01 10.73
N ALA A 45 -5.44 4.80 10.32
CA ALA A 45 -4.65 3.58 10.49
C ALA A 45 -3.70 3.29 9.31
N THR A 46 -3.47 4.26 8.41
CA THR A 46 -2.56 4.03 7.29
C THR A 46 -1.10 4.15 7.73
N GLU A 47 -0.29 3.15 7.40
CA GLU A 47 1.13 3.12 7.72
C GLU A 47 2.00 2.91 6.46
N VAL A 48 3.27 3.31 6.56
CA VAL A 48 4.28 3.02 5.54
C VAL A 48 4.91 1.67 5.87
N VAL A 49 4.67 0.67 5.01
CA VAL A 49 5.21 -0.69 5.20
C VAL A 49 6.67 -0.82 4.77
N ASP A 50 7.10 -0.05 3.77
CA ASP A 50 8.49 0.03 3.31
C ASP A 50 8.70 1.32 2.47
N MET A 51 9.96 1.72 2.23
CA MET A 51 10.32 2.95 1.53
C MET A 51 11.54 2.77 0.63
N ALA A 52 11.45 3.31 -0.59
CA ALA A 52 12.57 3.40 -1.50
C ALA A 52 12.66 4.78 -2.18
N ASN A 53 13.88 5.20 -2.52
CA ASN A 53 14.16 6.49 -3.16
C ASN A 53 14.26 6.43 -4.69
N THR A 54 14.29 5.24 -5.28
CA THR A 54 14.25 5.05 -6.74
C THR A 54 12.88 4.54 -7.17
N LYS A 55 12.49 4.88 -8.40
CA LYS A 55 11.23 4.40 -9.00
C LYS A 55 11.20 2.86 -9.04
N GLN A 56 12.28 2.23 -9.51
CA GLN A 56 12.37 0.78 -9.67
C GLN A 56 12.25 0.04 -8.33
N ALA A 57 12.95 0.50 -7.30
CA ALA A 57 12.86 -0.13 -5.98
C ALA A 57 11.47 0.08 -5.36
N ARG A 58 10.85 1.25 -5.55
CA ARG A 58 9.47 1.49 -5.10
C ARG A 58 8.46 0.59 -5.81
N GLU A 59 8.59 0.39 -7.12
CA GLU A 59 7.73 -0.52 -7.90
C GLU A 59 7.91 -1.97 -7.46
N PHE A 60 9.16 -2.40 -7.18
CA PHE A 60 9.42 -3.71 -6.60
C PHE A 60 8.77 -3.88 -5.22
N LEU A 61 8.92 -2.90 -4.32
CA LEU A 61 8.28 -2.94 -3.00
C LEU A 61 6.75 -2.93 -3.09
N GLU A 62 6.19 -2.17 -4.03
CA GLU A 62 4.76 -2.16 -4.31
C GLU A 62 4.27 -3.55 -4.75
N ALA A 63 4.97 -4.22 -5.67
CA ALA A 63 4.67 -5.59 -6.07
C ALA A 63 4.87 -6.59 -4.90
N TRP A 64 5.93 -6.43 -4.12
CA TRP A 64 6.26 -7.28 -2.96
C TRP A 64 5.20 -7.21 -1.86
N HIS A 65 4.60 -6.06 -1.61
CA HIS A 65 3.56 -5.89 -0.59
C HIS A 65 2.13 -6.06 -1.13
N SER A 66 1.91 -5.96 -2.45
CA SER A 66 0.58 -6.10 -3.05
C SER A 66 0.13 -7.55 -3.17
N ASN A 67 -1.12 -7.84 -2.84
CA ASN A 67 -1.75 -9.14 -3.04
C ASN A 67 -2.91 -9.04 -4.03
N THR A 68 -3.64 -10.14 -4.24
CA THR A 68 -4.77 -10.21 -5.17
C THR A 68 -5.89 -9.21 -4.87
N ASN A 69 -5.96 -8.71 -3.63
CA ASN A 69 -7.01 -7.79 -3.17
C ASN A 69 -6.51 -6.34 -3.10
N SER A 70 -5.27 -6.08 -3.51
CA SER A 70 -4.69 -4.73 -3.49
C SER A 70 -5.18 -3.90 -4.67
N ILE A 71 -5.62 -2.67 -4.38
CA ILE A 71 -6.15 -1.72 -5.38
C ILE A 71 -5.06 -1.29 -6.37
N ASN A 72 -3.82 -1.17 -5.91
CA ASN A 72 -2.71 -0.66 -6.70
C ASN A 72 -1.81 -1.79 -7.22
N ARG A 73 -2.39 -2.81 -7.84
CA ARG A 73 -1.65 -3.90 -8.49
C ARG A 73 -1.20 -3.49 -9.89
N ARG A 74 -0.29 -2.53 -9.98
CA ARG A 74 0.24 -2.05 -11.27
C ARG A 74 1.38 -2.92 -11.80
N VAL A 75 2.12 -3.57 -10.91
CA VAL A 75 3.29 -4.39 -11.22
C VAL A 75 3.12 -5.72 -10.50
N ASP A 76 3.20 -6.82 -11.24
CA ASP A 76 3.25 -8.16 -10.66
C ASP A 76 4.66 -8.46 -10.16
N LEU A 77 4.74 -9.19 -9.05
CA LEU A 77 6.01 -9.68 -8.56
C LEU A 77 6.50 -10.79 -9.49
N ASP A 78 7.78 -10.77 -9.82
CA ASP A 78 8.36 -11.82 -10.64
C ASP A 78 8.24 -13.17 -9.92
N SER A 79 7.83 -14.20 -10.66
CA SER A 79 7.68 -15.59 -10.22
C SER A 79 8.86 -16.12 -9.39
N GLN A 80 10.09 -15.68 -9.69
CA GLN A 80 11.29 -16.10 -8.94
C GLN A 80 11.29 -15.62 -7.48
N TYR A 81 10.54 -14.55 -7.17
CA TYR A 81 10.42 -13.97 -5.84
C TYR A 81 9.16 -14.41 -5.08
N GLU A 82 8.16 -14.99 -5.76
CA GLU A 82 6.91 -15.42 -5.11
C GLU A 82 7.14 -16.49 -4.04
N GLY A 83 8.02 -17.47 -4.30
CA GLY A 83 8.36 -18.49 -3.31
C GLY A 83 9.02 -17.92 -2.05
N LEU A 84 9.92 -16.94 -2.23
CA LEU A 84 10.58 -16.26 -1.12
C LEU A 84 9.58 -15.42 -0.32
N ARG A 85 8.66 -14.75 -1.00
CA ARG A 85 7.62 -13.95 -0.37
C ARG A 85 6.67 -14.79 0.48
N ALA A 86 6.23 -15.93 -0.05
CA ALA A 86 5.38 -16.87 0.69
C ALA A 86 6.08 -17.35 1.97
N TRP A 87 7.34 -17.79 1.83
CA TRP A 87 8.15 -18.23 2.98
C TRP A 87 8.32 -17.15 4.05
N LEU A 88 8.63 -15.91 3.66
CA LEU A 88 8.77 -14.79 4.60
C LEU A 88 7.44 -14.40 5.26
N THR A 89 6.32 -14.56 4.55
CA THR A 89 4.99 -14.29 5.10
C THR A 89 4.60 -15.34 6.14
N ASP A 90 4.92 -16.61 5.91
CA ASP A 90 4.65 -17.72 6.85
C ASP A 90 5.48 -17.61 8.13
N LEU A 91 6.67 -17.00 8.06
CA LEU A 91 7.51 -16.74 9.23
C LEU A 91 7.01 -15.58 10.10
N ARG A 92 6.10 -14.76 9.60
CA ARG A 92 5.57 -13.63 10.36
C ARG A 92 4.68 -14.17 11.49
N PRO A 93 4.93 -13.80 12.76
CA PRO A 93 4.06 -14.20 13.86
C PRO A 93 2.62 -13.77 13.56
N GLN A 94 1.69 -14.72 13.55
CA GLN A 94 0.28 -14.41 13.42
C GLN A 94 -0.14 -13.55 14.62
N PRO A 95 -0.80 -12.39 14.42
CA PRO A 95 -1.30 -11.62 15.53
C PRO A 95 -2.28 -12.50 16.32
N ASN A 96 -1.95 -12.76 17.58
CA ASN A 96 -2.76 -13.58 18.47
C ASN A 96 -4.18 -13.02 18.52
N HIS A 97 -5.14 -13.71 17.90
CA HIS A 97 -6.56 -13.50 18.16
C HIS A 97 -6.88 -14.05 19.55
N SER A 98 -6.51 -13.29 20.58
CA SER A 98 -7.01 -13.52 21.93
C SER A 98 -8.38 -12.85 22.06
N ARG A 99 -9.40 -13.70 21.89
CA ARG A 99 -10.77 -13.70 22.41
C ARG A 99 -11.62 -12.43 22.34
#